data_AF-A0A913YZ30-F1
#
_entry.id   AF-A0A913YZ30-F1
#
_cell.length_a   1.000
_cell.length_b   1.000
_cell.length_c   1.000
_cell.angle_alpha   90.00
_cell.angle_beta   90.00
_cell.angle_gamma   90.00
#
_symmetry.space_group_name_H-M   'P 1'
#
loop_
_entity.id
_entity.type
_entity.pdbx_description
1 polymer ?
#
loop_
_entity_poly.entity_id
_entity_poly.type
_entity_poly.pdbx_seq_one_letter_code
_entity_poly.pdbx_strand_id
1 'polypeptide(L)'
;MPKKLAITDTITGILSEKLYPYSKKRAVASAATSPIISARRTNVPRPGNEETRDVPRLIVFVIGGVTYSEVRTAYEVAMANKDWEVLIGSDCVLTPSSFVEKLSSLND
;
A
#
# COMPACT_ATOMS: atom_id res chain seq x y z
N MET A 1 7.86 17.76 1.10
CA MET A 1 7.09 16.61 0.59
C MET A 1 7.13 15.44 1.58
N PRO A 2 6.39 15.50 2.70
CA PRO A 2 6.46 14.46 3.74
C PRO A 2 5.92 13.08 3.28
N LYS A 3 4.99 13.05 2.32
CA LYS A 3 4.35 11.80 1.87
C LYS A 3 5.19 10.97 0.89
N LYS A 4 6.09 11.60 0.12
CA LYS A 4 7.07 10.90 -0.74
C LYS A 4 8.04 10.06 0.10
N LEU A 5 8.42 10.60 1.27
CA LEU A 5 9.28 9.93 2.22
C LEU A 5 8.61 8.66 2.75
N ALA A 6 7.35 8.73 3.21
CA ALA A 6 6.67 7.57 3.78
C ALA A 6 6.60 6.33 2.84
N ILE A 7 6.26 6.50 1.56
CA ILE A 7 6.19 5.38 0.59
C ILE A 7 7.59 4.79 0.38
N THR A 8 8.60 5.65 0.21
CA THR A 8 9.98 5.23 0.00
C THR A 8 10.53 4.53 1.24
N ASP A 9 10.31 5.11 2.42
CA ASP A 9 10.77 4.61 3.71
C ASP A 9 10.15 3.25 4.06
N THR A 10 8.92 3.01 3.61
CA THR A 10 8.26 1.71 3.80
C THR A 10 8.93 0.62 2.96
N ILE A 11 9.28 0.93 1.71
CA ILE A 11 9.94 -0.01 0.79
C ILE A 11 11.39 -0.28 1.23
N THR A 12 12.09 0.74 1.73
CA THR A 12 13.46 0.59 2.26
C THR A 12 13.51 0.06 3.70
N GLY A 13 12.37 -0.02 4.39
CA GLY A 13 12.27 -0.53 5.76
C GLY A 13 12.75 0.44 6.85
N ILE A 14 12.91 1.73 6.54
CA ILE A 14 13.36 2.77 7.49
C ILE A 14 12.21 3.63 8.04
N LEU A 15 10.96 3.26 7.77
CA LEU A 15 9.80 3.98 8.29
C LEU A 15 9.76 3.92 9.82
N SER A 16 9.67 5.08 10.46
CA SER A 16 9.63 5.16 11.92
C SER A 16 8.35 4.55 12.50
N GLU A 17 8.49 3.45 13.23
CA GLU A 17 7.37 2.81 13.95
C GLU A 17 6.74 3.70 15.03
N LYS A 18 7.46 4.73 15.51
CA LYS A 18 6.93 5.69 16.49
C LYS A 18 5.87 6.60 15.87
N LEU A 19 6.08 7.00 14.62
CA LEU A 19 5.15 7.85 13.87
C LEU A 19 4.06 7.03 13.19
N TYR A 20 4.38 5.82 12.76
CA TYR A 20 3.48 4.91 12.04
C TYR A 20 3.44 3.54 12.72
N PRO A 21 2.68 3.40 13.84
CA PRO A 21 2.62 2.14 14.58
C PRO A 21 1.85 1.06 13.81
N TYR A 22 2.32 -0.19 13.92
CA TYR A 22 1.59 -1.34 13.40
C TYR A 22 0.36 -1.67 14.26
N SER A 23 -0.81 -1.82 13.63
CA SER A 23 -2.04 -2.25 14.31
C SER A 23 -1.93 -3.66 14.87
N LYS A 24 -1.19 -4.53 14.18
CA LYS A 24 -0.75 -5.84 14.65
C LYS A 24 0.70 -5.99 14.27
N LYS A 25 1.56 -6.26 15.25
CA LYS A 25 2.93 -6.64 14.93
C LYS A 25 2.87 -7.92 14.12
N ARG A 26 3.52 -7.92 12.96
CA ARG A 26 3.75 -9.14 12.20
C ARG A 26 4.47 -10.08 13.16
N ALA A 27 3.86 -11.20 13.50
CA ALA A 27 4.61 -12.29 14.10
C ALA A 27 5.71 -12.60 13.08
N VAL A 28 6.96 -12.29 13.44
CA VAL A 28 8.09 -12.86 12.73
C VAL A 28 7.87 -14.36 12.84
N ALA A 29 7.42 -14.96 11.73
CA ALA A 29 7.56 -16.38 11.58
C ALA A 29 9.07 -16.61 11.64
N SER A 30 9.59 -16.85 12.85
CA SER A 30 10.64 -17.85 13.01
C SER A 30 10.25 -18.97 12.08
N ALA A 31 11.19 -19.47 11.29
CA ALA A 31 11.03 -20.60 10.40
C ALA A 31 10.67 -21.87 11.20
N ALA A 32 9.52 -21.85 11.87
CA ALA A 32 8.86 -22.96 12.47
C ALA A 32 8.16 -23.63 11.30
N THR A 33 8.80 -24.68 10.81
CA THR A 33 8.20 -25.76 10.04
C THR A 33 6.73 -25.92 10.47
N SER A 34 5.79 -25.50 9.62
CA SER A 34 4.39 -25.84 9.82
C SER A 34 4.31 -27.37 9.90
N PRO A 35 3.66 -27.97 10.93
CA PRO A 35 3.43 -29.40 10.90
C PRO A 35 2.60 -29.68 9.65
N ILE A 36 2.98 -30.71 8.91
CA ILE A 36 2.31 -31.17 7.69
C ILE A 36 0.86 -31.50 8.05
N ILE A 37 -0.07 -30.58 7.78
CA ILE A 37 -1.50 -30.86 7.84
C ILE A 37 -1.91 -31.31 6.44
N SER A 38 -1.94 -32.63 6.26
CA SER A 38 -2.57 -33.27 5.12
C SER A 38 -4.08 -33.02 5.16
N ALA A 39 -4.57 -32.23 4.21
CA ALA A 39 -5.97 -32.26 3.79
C ALA A 39 -5.93 -32.40 2.27
N ARG A 40 -6.43 -33.54 1.79
CA ARG A 40 -6.48 -33.94 0.37
C ARG A 40 -6.82 -32.75 -0.52
N ARG A 41 -5.80 -32.18 -1.19
CA ARG A 41 -5.97 -31.12 -2.19
C ARG A 41 -6.62 -31.74 -3.42
N THR A 42 -7.90 -31.51 -3.63
CA THR A 42 -8.49 -31.65 -4.96
C THR A 42 -7.94 -30.48 -5.79
N ASN A 43 -7.00 -30.76 -6.68
CA ASN A 43 -6.45 -29.77 -7.60
C ASN A 43 -7.53 -29.39 -8.63
N VAL A 44 -8.32 -28.36 -8.34
CA VAL A 44 -9.20 -27.75 -9.34
C VAL A 44 -8.34 -26.78 -10.14
N PRO A 45 -8.13 -26.98 -11.46
CA PRO A 45 -7.39 -26.02 -12.28
C PRO A 45 -8.18 -24.71 -12.29
N ARG A 46 -7.67 -23.66 -11.65
CA ARG A 46 -8.21 -22.32 -11.87
C ARG A 46 -7.78 -21.90 -13.28
N PRO A 47 -8.71 -21.50 -14.17
CA PRO A 47 -8.34 -20.94 -15.45
C PRO A 47 -7.44 -19.74 -15.20
N GLY A 48 -6.27 -19.73 -15.84
CA GLY A 48 -5.22 -18.76 -15.62
C GLY A 48 -5.76 -17.34 -15.71
N ASN A 49 -5.63 -16.60 -14.61
CA ASN A 49 -5.68 -15.16 -14.63
C ASN A 49 -4.24 -14.67 -14.57
N GLU A 50 -3.91 -13.89 -15.58
CA GLU A 50 -2.68 -13.17 -15.87
C GLU A 50 -1.89 -12.78 -14.60
N GLU A 51 -0.60 -13.14 -14.60
CA GLU A 51 0.45 -12.51 -13.79
C GLU A 51 0.12 -12.23 -12.31
N THR A 52 -0.27 -13.25 -11.54
CA THR A 52 -0.15 -13.13 -10.07
C THR A 52 1.33 -13.16 -9.71
N ARG A 53 2.02 -12.02 -9.86
CA ARG A 53 3.38 -11.83 -9.34
C ARG A 53 3.25 -11.85 -7.83
N ASP A 54 3.92 -12.81 -7.19
CA ASP A 54 3.91 -12.98 -5.73
C ASP A 54 4.89 -11.97 -5.10
N VAL A 55 4.64 -10.68 -5.31
CA VAL A 55 5.46 -9.57 -4.83
C VAL A 55 4.78 -8.88 -3.63
N PRO A 56 5.55 -8.38 -2.65
CA PRO A 56 5.01 -7.56 -1.58
C PRO A 56 4.19 -6.37 -2.09
N ARG A 57 2.98 -6.23 -1.56
CA ARG A 57 2.06 -5.13 -1.92
C ARG A 57 2.03 -4.08 -0.81
N LEU A 58 2.29 -2.83 -1.18
CA LEU A 58 2.09 -1.66 -0.33
C LEU A 58 0.78 -0.99 -0.71
N ILE A 59 -0.19 -0.99 0.21
CA ILE A 59 -1.47 -0.32 0.03
C ILE A 59 -1.48 0.96 0.86
N VAL A 60 -1.64 2.11 0.20
CA VAL A 60 -1.70 3.43 0.82
C VAL A 60 -3.09 4.01 0.64
N PHE A 61 -3.78 4.31 1.74
CA PHE A 61 -5.06 4.99 1.73
C PHE A 61 -4.95 6.39 2.33
N VAL A 62 -5.30 7.42 1.55
CA VAL A 62 -5.27 8.82 1.98
C VAL A 62 -6.68 9.28 2.34
N ILE A 63 -6.89 9.60 3.61
CA ILE A 63 -8.15 10.16 4.10
C ILE A 63 -8.25 11.63 3.67
N GLY A 64 -9.43 12.06 3.23
CA GLY A 64 -9.69 13.42 2.76
C GLY A 64 -9.38 13.67 1.29
N GLY A 65 -8.79 12.68 0.60
CA GLY A 65 -8.52 12.70 -0.83
C GLY A 65 -7.04 12.66 -1.20
N VAL A 66 -6.73 12.14 -2.39
CA VAL A 66 -5.38 12.05 -2.94
C VAL A 66 -5.16 13.11 -4.01
N THR A 67 -3.97 13.69 -4.06
CA THR A 67 -3.58 14.64 -5.11
C THR A 67 -2.85 13.94 -6.26
N TYR A 68 -2.87 14.53 -7.45
CA TYR A 68 -2.11 14.01 -8.60
C TYR A 68 -0.60 13.88 -8.33
N SER A 69 -0.03 14.77 -7.52
CA SER A 69 1.38 14.71 -7.17
C SER A 69 1.73 13.49 -6.31
N GLU A 70 0.81 13.04 -5.45
CA GLU A 70 0.99 11.84 -4.63
C GLU A 70 0.88 10.58 -5.47
N VAL A 71 -0.10 10.53 -6.37
CA VAL A 71 -0.27 9.43 -7.33
C VAL A 71 0.97 9.31 -8.21
N ARG A 72 1.46 10.41 -8.79
CA ARG A 72 2.71 10.44 -9.57
C ARG A 72 3.89 9.90 -8.77
N THR A 73 4.01 10.34 -7.51
CA THR A 73 5.10 9.89 -6.63
C THR A 73 5.04 8.38 -6.39
N ALA A 74 3.84 7.82 -6.15
CA ALA A 74 3.67 6.38 -5.99
C ALA A 74 4.13 5.60 -7.23
N TYR A 75 3.78 6.10 -8.44
CA TYR A 75 4.24 5.51 -9.69
C TYR A 75 5.76 5.59 -9.87
N GLU A 76 6.38 6.74 -9.60
CA GLU A 76 7.85 6.90 -9.67
C GLU A 76 8.56 5.86 -8.79
N VAL A 77 8.05 5.66 -7.57
CA VAL A 77 8.64 4.72 -6.61
C VAL A 77 8.38 3.27 -7.01
N ALA A 78 7.20 2.95 -7.53
CA ALA A 78 6.88 1.61 -8.04
C ALA A 78 7.74 1.23 -9.27
N MET A 79 7.97 2.18 -10.19
CA MET A 79 8.83 1.94 -11.35
C MET A 79 10.29 1.73 -10.97
N ALA A 80 10.76 2.41 -9.92
CA ALA A 80 12.10 2.23 -9.38
C ALA A 80 12.27 0.89 -8.64
N ASN A 81 11.20 0.33 -8.08
CA ASN A 81 11.22 -0.89 -7.26
C ASN A 81 10.28 -1.96 -7.84
N LYS A 82 10.72 -2.67 -8.88
CA LYS A 82 9.89 -3.67 -9.60
C LYS A 82 9.49 -4.89 -8.75
N ASP A 83 10.16 -5.10 -7.63
CA ASP A 83 9.86 -6.17 -6.67
C ASP A 83 8.72 -5.80 -5.71
N TRP A 84 8.20 -4.57 -5.79
CA TRP A 84 7.10 -4.09 -4.95
C TRP A 84 5.95 -3.60 -5.82
N GLU A 85 4.74 -3.90 -5.39
CA GLU A 85 3.52 -3.37 -6.00
C GLU A 85 2.96 -2.26 -5.09
N VAL A 86 2.88 -1.03 -5.59
CA VAL A 86 2.36 0.11 -4.81
C VAL A 86 0.97 0.47 -5.33
N LEU A 87 -0.03 0.33 -4.45
CA LEU A 87 -1.42 0.70 -4.71
C LEU A 87 -1.77 1.91 -3.85
N ILE A 88 -2.16 3.01 -4.49
CA ILE A 88 -2.58 4.23 -3.80
C ILE A 88 -4.07 4.51 -4.07
N GLY A 89 -4.81 4.81 -3.01
CA GLY A 89 -6.22 5.11 -3.07
C GLY A 89 -6.63 6.18 -2.06
N SER A 90 -7.84 6.69 -2.23
CA SER A 90 -8.46 7.68 -1.35
C SER A 90 -9.96 7.73 -1.58
N ASP A 91 -10.66 8.52 -0.78
CA ASP A 91 -12.08 8.84 -1.00
C ASP A 91 -12.34 9.55 -2.33
N CYS A 92 -11.53 10.57 -2.67
CA CYS A 92 -11.66 11.34 -3.91
C CYS A 92 -10.30 11.81 -4.44
N VAL A 93 -10.20 12.06 -5.74
CA VAL A 93 -9.02 12.70 -6.34
C VAL A 93 -9.16 14.21 -6.25
N LEU A 94 -8.22 14.87 -5.59
CA LEU A 94 -8.22 16.30 -5.34
C LEU A 94 -7.42 17.07 -6.39
N THR A 95 -8.06 18.12 -6.90
CA THR A 95 -7.38 19.26 -7.52
C THR A 95 -7.16 20.36 -6.48
N PRO A 96 -6.18 21.25 -6.68
CA PRO A 96 -5.95 22.36 -5.75
C PRO A 96 -7.20 23.22 -5.50
N SER A 97 -8.00 23.49 -6.54
CA SER A 97 -9.26 24.24 -6.41
C SER A 97 -10.30 23.50 -5.57
N SER A 98 -10.53 22.21 -5.87
CA SER A 98 -11.49 21.39 -5.11
C SER A 98 -11.10 21.23 -3.64
N PHE A 99 -9.80 21.21 -3.34
CA PHE A 99 -9.33 21.19 -1.96
C PHE A 99 -9.70 22.46 -1.19
N VAL A 100 -9.54 23.64 -1.80
CA VAL A 100 -9.91 24.92 -1.16
C VAL A 100 -11.42 25.02 -0.98
N GLU A 101 -12.21 24.60 -1.96
CA GLU A 101 -13.68 24.56 -1.87
C GLU A 101 -14.17 23.67 -0.71
N LYS A 102 -13.59 22.46 -0.59
CA LYS A 102 -13.90 21.54 0.51
C LYS A 102 -13.50 22.09 1.89
N LEU A 103 -12.45 22.90 1.94
CA LEU A 103 -12.03 23.59 3.15
C LEU A 103 -13.00 24.72 3.52
N SER A 104 -13.46 25.50 2.53
CA SER A 104 -14.43 26.56 2.79
C SER A 104 -15.76 26.02 3.29
N SER A 105 -16.24 24.90 2.72
CA SER A 105 -17.51 24.29 3.11
C SER A 105 -17.48 23.60 4.48
N LEU A 106 -16.33 23.54 5.15
CA LEU A 106 -16.20 22.91 6.47
C LEU A 106 -16.54 23.87 7.62
N ASN A 107 -16.55 25.18 7.34
CA ASN A 107 -16.75 26.24 8.34
C ASN A 107 -18.12 26.94 8.23
N ASP A 108 -19.02 26.39 7.42
CA ASP A 108 -20.45 26.75 7.37
C ASP A 108 -21.26 25.74 8.19
#